data_AF-A0AAJ7S189-F1
#
_entry.id   AF-A0AAJ7S189-F1
#
_cell.length_a   1.000
_cell.length_b   1.000
_cell.length_c   1.000
_cell.angle_alpha   90.00
_cell.angle_beta   90.00
_cell.angle_gamma   90.00
#
_symmetry.space_group_name_H-M   'P 1'
#
loop_
_entity.id
_entity.type
_entity.pdbx_description
1 polymer ?
#
loop_
_entity_poly.entity_id
_entity_poly.type
_entity_poly.pdbx_seq_one_letter_code
_entity_poly.pdbx_strand_id
1 'polypeptide(L)'
;MDRLRRSFRDSFRRRKDPHVPESSKPHQWQSDETAVRSATCAFHVKYLGCVEVFESRGMQVCEEALKVLRNSRRRPVRAVLHVSGDGLRVVEDETKGLIVDQTIEKVSFCAPDRNHEKGFSYICRDGTTRRWMCHGFLALKESVSVIASTTNERIDSVNEKV
;
A
#
# COMPACT_ATOMS: atom_id res chain seq x y z
N MET A 1 53.89 0.00 -55.73
CA MET A 1 54.54 1.32 -55.59
C MET A 1 53.49 2.35 -55.94
N ASP A 2 53.04 3.33 -55.15
CA ASP A 2 53.17 3.76 -53.77
C ASP A 2 51.95 4.67 -53.57
N ARG A 3 51.19 4.56 -52.47
CA ARG A 3 50.33 5.67 -52.05
C ARG A 3 50.62 6.03 -50.61
N LEU A 4 50.98 7.30 -50.51
CA LEU A 4 51.67 7.97 -49.45
C LEU A 4 50.85 8.05 -48.16
N ARG A 5 51.57 7.90 -47.06
CA ARG A 5 51.18 8.17 -45.68
C ARG A 5 50.72 9.62 -45.44
N ARG A 6 49.81 9.74 -44.47
CA ARG A 6 49.57 10.79 -43.44
C ARG A 6 48.07 11.13 -43.43
N SER A 7 47.37 11.36 -42.34
CA SER A 7 47.58 11.31 -40.89
C SER A 7 46.18 11.52 -40.29
N PHE A 8 45.93 10.98 -39.09
CA PHE A 8 45.42 11.71 -37.91
C PHE A 8 44.54 10.83 -37.01
N ARG A 9 45.14 10.47 -35.87
CA ARG A 9 44.60 10.42 -34.50
C ARG A 9 43.27 9.71 -34.24
N ASP A 10 43.41 8.69 -33.39
CA ASP A 10 42.56 8.39 -32.22
C ASP A 10 41.10 8.07 -32.54
N SER A 11 40.60 6.88 -32.22
CA SER A 11 40.06 6.71 -30.88
C SER A 11 39.31 5.37 -30.73
N PHE A 12 39.50 4.76 -29.57
CA PHE A 12 38.59 3.86 -28.85
C PHE A 12 38.24 2.46 -29.41
N ARG A 13 38.88 1.49 -28.75
CA ARG A 13 38.47 0.10 -28.53
C ARG A 13 36.96 0.01 -28.21
N ARG A 14 36.15 -0.60 -29.07
CA ARG A 14 34.84 -1.16 -28.69
C ARG A 14 34.91 -2.67 -28.72
N ARG A 15 35.18 -3.27 -27.55
CA ARG A 15 34.92 -4.70 -27.30
C ARG A 15 33.42 -4.85 -27.00
N LYS A 16 32.88 -5.96 -27.51
CA LYS A 16 31.49 -6.43 -27.48
C LYS A 16 31.15 -6.94 -26.08
N ASP A 17 30.03 -6.46 -25.50
CA ASP A 17 29.65 -6.67 -24.10
C ASP A 17 29.20 -8.10 -23.76
N PRO A 18 29.37 -8.55 -22.50
CA PRO A 18 28.98 -9.88 -21.99
C PRO A 18 27.47 -9.98 -21.69
N HIS A 19 26.90 -11.18 -21.80
CA HIS A 19 25.53 -11.49 -21.39
C HIS A 19 25.38 -11.31 -19.87
N VAL A 20 24.76 -10.21 -19.45
CA VAL A 20 24.55 -9.85 -18.05
C VAL A 20 23.22 -10.45 -17.57
N PRO A 21 23.16 -11.17 -16.44
CA PRO A 21 21.92 -11.75 -15.91
C PRO A 21 20.85 -10.69 -15.70
N GLU A 22 19.59 -11.07 -15.83
CA GLU A 22 18.43 -10.16 -15.86
C GLU A 22 18.30 -9.27 -14.61
N SER A 23 18.86 -9.73 -13.49
CA SER A 23 19.02 -8.99 -12.23
C SER A 23 19.95 -7.77 -12.31
N SER A 24 20.72 -7.60 -13.39
CA SER A 24 21.69 -6.53 -13.57
C SER A 24 21.18 -5.39 -14.45
N LYS A 25 19.90 -5.40 -14.82
CA LYS A 25 19.26 -4.27 -15.49
C LYS A 25 19.01 -3.16 -14.46
N PRO A 26 19.58 -1.96 -14.63
CA PRO A 26 19.52 -0.87 -13.64
C PRO A 26 18.10 -0.34 -13.35
N HIS A 27 17.10 -0.71 -14.16
CA HIS A 27 15.70 -0.35 -13.92
C HIS A 27 15.06 -1.12 -12.76
N GLN A 28 15.51 -2.35 -12.50
CA GLN A 28 14.93 -3.20 -11.46
C GLN A 28 15.43 -2.74 -10.08
N TRP A 29 16.73 -2.47 -9.94
CA TRP A 29 17.29 -1.86 -8.74
C TRP A 29 16.73 -0.46 -8.46
N GLN A 30 16.50 0.37 -9.48
CA GLN A 30 15.85 1.68 -9.28
C GLN A 30 14.40 1.53 -8.81
N SER A 31 13.67 0.52 -9.25
CA SER A 31 12.31 0.25 -8.77
C SER A 31 12.33 -0.20 -7.30
N ASP A 32 13.29 -1.05 -6.92
CA ASP A 32 13.46 -1.53 -5.55
C ASP A 32 13.99 -0.42 -4.61
N GLU A 33 14.90 0.44 -5.09
CA GLU A 33 15.41 1.59 -4.33
C GLU A 33 14.33 2.69 -4.17
N THR A 34 13.43 2.85 -5.14
CA THR A 34 12.27 3.76 -5.03
C THR A 34 11.22 3.22 -4.07
N ALA A 35 10.96 1.90 -4.06
CA ALA A 35 10.05 1.25 -3.12
C ALA A 35 10.56 1.32 -1.67
N VAL A 36 11.88 1.26 -1.46
CA VAL A 36 12.51 1.38 -0.13
C VAL A 36 12.65 2.84 0.32
N ARG A 37 12.95 3.79 -0.59
CA ARG A 37 13.00 5.24 -0.27
C ARG A 37 11.63 5.90 -0.18
N SER A 38 10.57 5.30 -0.73
CA SER A 38 9.22 5.88 -0.67
C SER A 38 8.56 5.78 0.69
N ALA A 39 8.98 4.86 1.57
CA ALA A 39 8.71 4.76 3.03
C ALA A 39 7.31 5.18 3.57
N THR A 40 6.28 5.33 2.73
CA THR A 40 4.92 5.78 3.04
C THR A 40 4.04 5.60 1.79
N CYS A 41 3.23 4.54 1.72
CA CYS A 41 2.11 4.52 0.77
C CYS A 41 0.97 5.29 1.43
N ALA A 42 0.91 6.60 1.15
CA ALA A 42 -0.07 7.50 1.72
C ALA A 42 -1.25 7.69 0.76
N PHE A 43 -2.46 7.36 1.21
CA PHE A 43 -3.68 7.43 0.42
C PHE A 43 -4.66 8.43 1.02
N HIS A 44 -5.26 9.29 0.20
CA HIS A 44 -6.27 10.21 0.69
C HIS A 44 -7.62 9.50 0.81
N VAL A 45 -8.19 9.54 2.00
CA VAL A 45 -9.38 8.78 2.36
C VAL A 45 -10.36 9.62 3.17
N LYS A 46 -11.60 9.17 3.25
CA LYS A 46 -12.53 9.51 4.33
C LYS A 46 -12.65 8.33 5.26
N TYR A 47 -12.28 8.51 6.53
CA TYR A 47 -12.47 7.52 7.56
C TYR A 47 -13.92 7.56 8.06
N LEU A 48 -14.62 6.42 7.98
CA LEU A 48 -16.01 6.28 8.40
C LEU A 48 -16.14 5.90 9.89
N GLY A 49 -15.08 5.34 10.46
CA GLY A 49 -15.07 4.76 11.80
C GLY A 49 -14.79 3.26 11.80
N CYS A 50 -15.07 2.63 12.93
CA CYS A 50 -14.96 1.19 13.11
C CYS A 50 -16.22 0.60 13.75
N VAL A 51 -16.45 -0.68 13.49
CA VAL A 51 -17.54 -1.47 14.05
C VAL A 51 -17.03 -2.86 14.41
N GLU A 52 -17.59 -3.45 15.47
CA GLU A 52 -17.29 -4.82 15.84
C GLU A 52 -17.83 -5.80 14.80
N VAL A 53 -17.05 -6.83 14.50
CA VAL A 53 -17.42 -7.95 13.63
C VAL A 53 -17.11 -9.27 14.33
N PHE A 54 -17.64 -10.38 13.82
CA PHE A 54 -17.51 -11.70 14.45
C PHE A 54 -16.53 -12.64 13.74
N GLU A 55 -16.10 -12.28 12.53
CA GLU A 55 -15.16 -13.05 11.73
C GLU A 55 -13.91 -12.21 11.42
N SER A 56 -12.75 -12.86 11.34
CA SER A 56 -11.47 -12.20 11.07
C SER A 56 -11.24 -11.88 9.60
N ARG A 57 -12.05 -12.43 8.69
CA ARG A 57 -11.91 -12.31 7.24
C ARG A 57 -13.25 -12.53 6.55
N GLY A 58 -13.39 -12.04 5.32
CA GLY A 58 -14.55 -12.30 4.46
C GLY A 58 -15.12 -11.03 3.86
N MET A 59 -15.36 -11.05 2.54
CA MET A 59 -15.93 -9.91 1.81
C MET A 59 -17.31 -9.50 2.34
N GLN A 60 -18.18 -10.46 2.65
CA GLN A 60 -19.53 -10.20 3.19
C GLN A 60 -19.48 -9.50 4.55
N VAL A 61 -18.49 -9.85 5.39
CA VAL A 61 -18.25 -9.23 6.70
C VAL A 61 -17.90 -7.75 6.53
N CYS A 62 -16.98 -7.46 5.61
CA CYS A 62 -16.59 -6.10 5.23
C CYS A 62 -17.76 -5.28 4.64
N GLU A 63 -18.57 -5.89 3.77
CA GLU A 63 -19.72 -5.25 3.13
C GLU A 63 -20.78 -4.81 4.15
N GLU A 64 -21.16 -5.70 5.06
CA GLU A 64 -22.13 -5.37 6.11
C GLU A 64 -21.54 -4.34 7.11
N ALA A 65 -20.26 -4.45 7.46
CA ALA A 65 -19.60 -3.45 8.30
C ALA A 65 -19.62 -2.05 7.67
N LEU A 66 -19.27 -1.93 6.39
CA LEU A 66 -19.28 -0.66 5.67
C LEU A 66 -20.71 -0.10 5.51
N LYS A 67 -21.71 -0.95 5.33
CA LYS A 67 -23.13 -0.55 5.32
C LYS A 67 -23.56 0.03 6.66
N VAL A 68 -23.20 -0.59 7.78
CA VAL A 68 -23.45 -0.05 9.13
C VAL A 68 -22.75 1.29 9.32
N LEU A 69 -21.47 1.39 8.95
CA LEU A 69 -20.69 2.62 9.11
C LEU A 69 -21.24 3.79 8.27
N ARG A 70 -21.71 3.53 7.05
CA ARG A 70 -22.35 4.56 6.19
C ARG A 70 -23.69 5.04 6.72
N ASN A 71 -24.46 4.16 7.36
CA ASN A 71 -25.75 4.50 7.97
C ASN A 71 -25.60 5.11 9.37
N SER A 72 -24.38 5.17 9.90
CA SER A 72 -24.08 5.84 11.16
C SER A 72 -24.30 7.34 11.05
N ARG A 73 -24.72 7.97 12.16
CA ARG A 73 -24.81 9.43 12.26
C ARG A 73 -23.44 10.11 12.39
N ARG A 74 -22.36 9.33 12.50
CA ARG A 74 -20.99 9.85 12.57
C ARG A 74 -20.58 10.44 11.22
N ARG A 75 -20.03 11.64 11.24
CA ARG A 75 -19.55 12.31 10.02
C ARG A 75 -18.21 11.68 9.60
N PRO A 76 -18.06 11.29 8.32
CA PRO A 76 -16.78 10.84 7.80
C PRO A 76 -15.68 11.90 7.95
N VAL A 77 -14.50 11.50 8.42
CA VAL A 77 -13.36 12.39 8.64
C VAL A 77 -12.41 12.31 7.45
N ARG A 78 -12.03 13.45 6.87
CA ARG A 78 -11.02 13.49 5.81
C ARG A 78 -9.63 13.26 6.40
N ALA A 79 -8.90 12.30 5.85
CA ALA A 79 -7.65 11.85 6.42
C ALA A 79 -6.70 11.29 5.36
N VAL A 80 -5.46 11.05 5.78
CA VAL A 80 -4.45 10.30 5.03
C VAL A 80 -4.23 8.96 5.71
N LEU A 81 -4.41 7.86 4.97
CA LEU A 81 -4.03 6.52 5.38
C LEU A 81 -2.60 6.26 4.95
N HIS A 82 -1.69 6.16 5.91
CA HIS A 82 -0.32 5.74 5.70
C HIS A 82 -0.24 4.22 5.90
N VAL A 83 0.21 3.52 4.86
CA VAL A 83 0.46 2.08 4.87
C VAL A 83 1.96 1.85 4.89
N SER A 84 2.45 1.21 5.94
CA SER A 84 3.85 0.86 6.14
C SER A 84 3.99 -0.58 6.66
N GLY A 85 5.23 -1.09 6.70
CA GLY A 85 5.51 -2.46 7.15
C GLY A 85 5.35 -2.68 8.66
N ASP A 86 5.22 -1.61 9.46
CA ASP A 86 4.97 -1.64 10.90
C ASP A 86 3.48 -1.43 11.26
N GLY A 87 2.71 -0.75 10.40
CA GLY A 87 1.32 -0.47 10.68
C GLY A 87 0.56 0.35 9.65
N LEU A 88 -0.72 0.55 9.95
CA LEU A 88 -1.65 1.43 9.26
C LEU A 88 -1.94 2.63 10.15
N ARG A 89 -1.58 3.83 9.69
CA ARG A 89 -1.80 5.08 10.43
C ARG A 89 -2.77 5.99 9.70
N VAL A 90 -3.80 6.47 10.39
CA VAL A 90 -4.80 7.38 9.82
C VAL A 90 -4.62 8.75 10.47
N VAL A 91 -4.25 9.74 9.68
CA VAL A 91 -3.97 11.11 10.16
C VAL A 91 -5.01 12.07 9.57
N GLU A 92 -5.68 12.84 10.42
CA GLU A 92 -6.70 13.82 10.00
C GLU A 92 -6.09 14.95 9.15
N ASP A 93 -6.80 15.37 8.10
CA ASP A 93 -6.32 16.44 7.21
C ASP A 93 -6.22 17.80 7.91
N GLU A 94 -7.19 18.17 8.74
CA GLU A 94 -7.32 19.52 9.31
C GLU A 94 -6.40 19.72 10.52
N THR A 95 -6.52 18.86 11.52
CA THR A 95 -5.78 18.99 12.79
C THR A 95 -4.41 18.34 12.76
N LYS A 96 -4.14 17.52 11.74
CA LYS A 96 -3.01 16.58 11.70
C LYS A 96 -2.98 15.61 12.90
N GLY A 97 -4.13 15.39 13.54
CA GLY A 97 -4.29 14.45 14.63
C GLY A 97 -4.24 13.00 14.16
N LEU A 98 -3.55 12.15 14.92
CA LEU A 98 -3.55 10.70 14.71
C LEU A 98 -4.89 10.11 15.19
N ILE A 99 -5.64 9.52 14.26
CA ILE A 99 -6.97 8.93 14.52
C ILE A 99 -6.84 7.45 14.84
N VAL A 100 -6.01 6.74 14.07
CA VAL A 100 -5.81 5.28 14.19
C VAL A 100 -4.33 4.99 14.05
N ASP A 101 -3.81 4.16 14.96
CA ASP A 101 -2.47 3.57 14.89
C ASP A 101 -2.61 2.06 15.06
N GLN A 102 -2.61 1.34 13.94
CA GLN A 102 -2.92 -0.07 13.88
C GLN A 102 -1.68 -0.85 13.48
N THR A 103 -1.13 -1.66 14.39
CA THR A 103 -0.04 -2.59 14.07
C THR A 103 -0.49 -3.55 12.98
N ILE A 104 0.36 -3.74 11.96
CA ILE A 104 0.04 -4.55 10.78
C ILE A 104 -0.19 -6.04 11.14
N GLU A 105 0.56 -6.56 12.13
CA GLU A 105 0.42 -7.95 12.64
C GLU A 105 -0.99 -8.27 13.15
N LYS A 106 -1.72 -7.25 13.58
CA LYS A 106 -3.09 -7.40 14.07
C LYS A 106 -4.13 -7.31 12.96
N VAL A 107 -3.74 -6.88 11.76
CA VAL A 107 -4.64 -6.76 10.60
C VAL A 107 -4.69 -8.12 9.91
N SER A 108 -5.89 -8.70 9.85
CA SER A 108 -6.09 -10.06 9.34
C SER A 108 -6.58 -10.09 7.89
N PHE A 109 -7.22 -9.02 7.42
CA PHE A 109 -7.86 -9.00 6.11
C PHE A 109 -8.13 -7.57 5.64
N CYS A 110 -7.90 -7.26 4.36
CA CYS A 110 -8.32 -6.01 3.72
C CYS A 110 -9.09 -6.30 2.43
N ALA A 111 -10.23 -5.64 2.25
CA ALA A 111 -11.07 -5.85 1.07
C ALA A 111 -11.75 -4.57 0.56
N PRO A 112 -11.86 -4.41 -0.77
CA PRO A 112 -12.73 -3.42 -1.38
C PRO A 112 -14.21 -3.81 -1.22
N ASP A 113 -15.09 -2.82 -1.30
CA ASP A 113 -16.54 -3.01 -1.32
C ASP A 113 -17.02 -3.24 -2.75
N ARG A 114 -17.63 -4.38 -3.04
CA ARG A 114 -18.15 -4.70 -4.38
C ARG A 114 -19.35 -3.84 -4.78
N ASN A 115 -20.06 -3.28 -3.80
CA ASN A 115 -21.24 -2.45 -4.04
C ASN A 115 -20.88 -0.95 -4.16
N HIS A 116 -19.66 -0.56 -3.79
CA HIS A 116 -19.23 0.84 -3.82
C HIS A 116 -17.78 0.96 -4.28
N GLU A 117 -17.58 1.51 -5.47
CA GLU A 117 -16.27 1.62 -6.13
C GLU A 117 -15.18 2.33 -5.30
N LYS A 118 -15.58 3.20 -4.37
CA LYS A 118 -14.67 3.94 -3.50
C LYS A 118 -14.58 3.35 -2.08
N GLY A 119 -15.42 2.38 -1.74
CA GLY A 119 -15.43 1.77 -0.41
C GLY A 119 -14.35 0.71 -0.26
N PHE A 120 -13.67 0.71 0.87
CA PHE A 120 -12.82 -0.40 1.30
C PHE A 120 -12.74 -0.44 2.82
N SER A 121 -12.33 -1.59 3.35
CA SER A 121 -12.17 -1.77 4.80
C SER A 121 -11.09 -2.79 5.10
N TYR A 122 -10.59 -2.75 6.33
CA TYR A 122 -9.78 -3.83 6.88
C TYR A 122 -10.36 -4.35 8.18
N ILE A 123 -10.04 -5.59 8.52
CA ILE A 123 -10.38 -6.24 9.78
C ILE A 123 -9.10 -6.40 10.59
N CYS A 124 -9.16 -6.08 11.87
CA CYS A 124 -8.07 -6.25 12.81
C CYS A 124 -8.53 -6.83 14.14
N ARG A 125 -7.59 -7.42 14.88
CA ARG A 125 -7.81 -7.90 16.24
C ARG A 125 -7.56 -6.77 17.24
N ASP A 126 -8.58 -6.41 18.01
CA ASP A 126 -8.39 -5.53 19.17
C ASP A 126 -7.82 -6.32 20.34
N GLY A 127 -6.60 -5.96 20.76
CA GLY A 127 -5.89 -6.61 21.86
C GLY A 127 -6.50 -6.35 23.23
N THR A 128 -7.27 -5.25 23.39
CA THR A 128 -7.86 -4.88 24.68
C THR A 128 -9.16 -5.63 24.94
N THR A 129 -10.09 -5.59 23.98
CA THR A 129 -11.40 -6.24 24.13
C THR A 129 -11.43 -7.68 23.65
N ARG A 130 -10.37 -8.15 22.96
CA ARG A 130 -10.35 -9.45 22.29
C ARG A 130 -11.53 -9.62 21.33
N ARG A 131 -11.92 -8.55 20.64
CA ARG A 131 -12.95 -8.54 19.59
C ARG A 131 -12.31 -8.28 18.23
N TRP A 132 -13.01 -8.65 17.16
CA TRP A 132 -12.62 -8.27 15.81
C TRP A 132 -13.27 -6.93 15.47
N MET A 133 -12.48 -6.03 14.91
CA MET A 133 -12.93 -4.70 14.53
C MET A 133 -12.74 -4.52 13.04
N CYS A 134 -13.75 -4.00 12.36
CA CYS A 134 -13.66 -3.60 10.96
C CYS A 134 -13.61 -2.08 10.86
N HIS A 135 -12.57 -1.56 10.22
CA HIS A 135 -12.37 -0.14 9.97
C HIS A 135 -12.74 0.19 8.53
N GLY A 136 -13.65 1.15 8.35
CA GLY A 136 -14.21 1.50 7.05
C GLY A 136 -13.70 2.83 6.49
N PHE A 137 -13.45 2.85 5.19
CA PHE A 137 -12.90 3.99 4.47
C PHE A 137 -13.61 4.22 3.13
N LEU A 138 -13.54 5.47 2.66
CA LEU A 138 -13.80 5.81 1.26
C LEU A 138 -12.54 6.41 0.64
N ALA A 139 -12.07 5.86 -0.46
CA ALA A 139 -10.96 6.41 -1.23
C ALA A 139 -11.35 7.74 -1.90
N LEU A 140 -10.44 8.72 -1.90
CA LEU A 140 -10.67 10.03 -2.51
C LEU A 140 -9.97 10.21 -3.86
N LYS A 141 -8.74 9.72 -3.99
CA LYS A 141 -7.90 9.91 -5.19
C LYS A 141 -7.58 8.57 -5.86
N GLU A 142 -7.01 7.65 -5.11
CA GLU A 142 -6.51 6.38 -5.63
C GLU A 142 -7.63 5.33 -5.75
N SER A 143 -7.46 4.36 -6.65
CA SER A 143 -8.38 3.23 -6.81
C SER A 143 -8.34 2.32 -5.59
N VAL A 144 -9.51 1.87 -5.12
CA VAL A 144 -9.60 0.94 -3.97
C VAL A 144 -8.83 -0.36 -4.17
N SER A 145 -8.71 -0.81 -5.42
CA SER A 145 -7.94 -2.01 -5.77
C SER A 145 -6.46 -1.84 -5.42
N VAL A 146 -5.87 -0.68 -5.71
CA VAL A 146 -4.47 -0.37 -5.41
C VAL A 146 -4.26 -0.28 -3.90
N ILE A 147 -5.16 0.41 -3.19
CA ILE A 147 -5.05 0.55 -1.73
C ILE A 147 -5.15 -0.82 -1.05
N ALA A 148 -6.14 -1.63 -1.46
CA ALA A 148 -6.36 -2.95 -0.91
C ALA A 148 -5.21 -3.91 -1.25
N SER A 149 -4.69 -3.91 -2.49
CA SER A 149 -3.56 -4.76 -2.87
C SER A 149 -2.30 -4.38 -2.10
N THR A 150 -1.96 -3.08 -2.01
CA THR A 150 -0.81 -2.62 -1.22
C THR A 150 -0.95 -2.99 0.25
N THR A 151 -2.16 -2.89 0.82
CA THR A 151 -2.38 -3.28 2.22
C THR A 151 -2.23 -4.79 2.41
N ASN A 152 -2.80 -5.60 1.52
CA ASN A 152 -2.69 -7.06 1.58
C ASN A 152 -1.25 -7.54 1.39
N GLU A 153 -0.48 -6.97 0.46
CA GLU A 153 0.95 -7.27 0.30
C GLU A 153 1.74 -7.02 1.60
N ARG A 154 1.39 -5.98 2.36
CA ARG A 154 2.01 -5.72 3.67
C ARG A 154 1.58 -6.70 4.75
N ILE A 155 0.31 -7.10 4.76
CA ILE A 155 -0.20 -8.14 5.66
C ILE A 155 0.52 -9.47 5.38
N ASP A 156 0.61 -9.87 4.11
CA ASP A 156 1.24 -11.13 3.69
C ASP A 156 2.74 -11.14 4.00
N SER A 157 3.45 -10.03 3.74
CA SER A 157 4.88 -9.88 4.07
C SER A 157 5.19 -10.05 5.57
N VAL A 158 4.21 -9.83 6.45
CA VAL A 158 4.37 -9.96 7.90
C VAL A 158 4.02 -11.37 8.34
N ASN A 159 2.96 -11.96 7.76
CA ASN A 159 2.55 -13.33 8.05
C ASN A 159 3.58 -14.37 7.60
N GLU A 160 4.31 -14.14 6.50
CA GLU A 160 5.35 -15.08 6.00
C GLU A 160 6.62 -15.09 6.88
N LYS A 161 6.77 -14.15 7.81
CA LYS A 161 7.93 -14.07 8.73
C LYS A 161 7.70 -14.78 10.07
N VAL A 162 6.57 -15.47 10.25
CA VAL A 162 6.19 -16.24 11.45
C VAL A 162 6.13 -17.72 11.12
#